data_AF-A0A0S8FG71-F1
#
_entry.id   AF-A0A0S8FG71-F1
#
_cell.length_a   1.000
_cell.length_b   1.000
_cell.length_c   1.000
_cell.angle_alpha   90.00
_cell.angle_beta   90.00
_cell.angle_gamma   90.00
#
_symmetry.space_group_name_H-M   'P 1'
#
loop_
_entity.id
_entity.type
_entity.pdbx_description
1 polymer ?
#
loop_
_entity_poly.entity_id
_entity_poly.type
_entity_poly.pdbx_seq_one_letter_code
_entity_poly.pdbx_strand_id
1 'polypeptide(L)'
;KTGLKADDFAYAVFHMPNGKFPLTAGKKLGFKEEQLKTGWLVNTMGNTYSGSSPTGLAAILDEAKPNDLILLTSFGSGAGSDSFVLKATDRLPEVQGLAPTVRSMLDGPRQYLTYGEYAKFREKIIVND
;
A
#
# COMPACT_ATOMS: atom_id res chain seq x y z
N LYS A 1 4.76 15.79 16.78
CA LYS A 1 6.14 15.33 17.09
C LYS A 1 7.16 15.87 16.08
N THR A 2 6.94 15.72 14.77
CA THR A 2 7.90 16.16 13.74
C THR A 2 7.74 17.61 13.30
N GLY A 3 6.56 18.24 13.50
CA GLY A 3 6.27 19.58 13.01
C GLY A 3 5.91 19.65 11.52
N LEU A 4 5.90 18.51 10.82
CA LEU A 4 5.57 18.41 9.41
C LEU A 4 4.05 18.48 9.17
N LYS A 5 3.65 19.03 8.03
CA LYS A 5 2.29 19.08 7.51
C LYS A 5 2.16 18.21 6.25
N ALA A 6 0.93 17.91 5.83
CA ALA A 6 0.67 17.06 4.67
C ALA A 6 1.39 17.51 3.39
N ASP A 7 1.51 18.82 3.15
CA ASP A 7 2.21 19.39 1.99
C ASP A 7 3.74 19.16 2.00
N ASP A 8 4.34 18.80 3.14
CA ASP A 8 5.78 18.52 3.21
C ASP A 8 6.14 17.12 2.67
N PHE A 9 5.17 16.24 2.51
CA PHE A 9 5.37 14.87 2.06
C PHE A 9 5.20 14.75 0.55
N ALA A 10 6.11 14.04 -0.12
CA ALA A 10 5.89 13.66 -1.51
C ALA A 10 4.82 12.56 -1.62
N TYR A 11 4.82 11.62 -0.66
CA TYR A 11 3.90 10.48 -0.65
C TYR A 11 3.33 10.20 0.74
N ALA A 12 2.14 9.61 0.78
CA ALA A 12 1.59 9.00 1.97
C ALA A 12 0.85 7.69 1.66
N VAL A 13 1.00 6.72 2.56
CA VAL A 13 0.29 5.45 2.51
C VAL A 13 -0.39 5.17 3.85
N PHE A 14 -1.68 4.89 3.79
CA PHE A 14 -2.50 4.51 4.92
C PHE A 14 -2.91 3.04 4.82
N HIS A 15 -3.31 2.42 5.92
CA HIS A 15 -3.95 1.11 5.87
C HIS A 15 -5.17 1.12 4.92
N MET A 16 -5.27 0.10 4.07
CA MET A 16 -6.25 0.03 2.98
C MET A 16 -7.22 -1.13 3.17
N PRO A 17 -8.23 -1.02 4.06
CA PRO A 17 -9.20 -2.09 4.24
C PRO A 17 -10.14 -2.23 3.02
N ASN A 18 -10.26 -1.17 2.22
CA ASN A 18 -10.98 -1.11 0.96
C ASN A 18 -10.48 0.10 0.14
N GLY A 19 -10.99 0.30 -1.08
CA GLY A 19 -10.60 1.40 -1.97
C GLY A 19 -10.88 2.81 -1.43
N LYS A 20 -11.93 3.00 -0.62
CA LYS A 20 -12.42 4.33 -0.22
C LYS A 20 -11.73 4.88 1.02
N PHE A 21 -11.47 4.02 2.01
CA PHE A 21 -11.01 4.42 3.35
C PHE A 21 -9.64 5.11 3.37
N PRO A 22 -8.57 4.61 2.71
CA PRO A 22 -7.27 5.26 2.74
C PRO A 22 -7.31 6.65 2.10
N LEU A 23 -8.06 6.81 0.99
CA LEU A 23 -8.25 8.11 0.33
C LEU A 23 -9.04 9.08 1.22
N THR A 24 -10.07 8.58 1.91
CA THR A 24 -10.85 9.40 2.85
C THR A 24 -10.00 9.85 4.04
N ALA A 25 -9.18 8.97 4.59
CA ALA A 25 -8.26 9.29 5.68
C ALA A 25 -7.23 10.35 5.25
N GLY A 26 -6.57 10.13 4.11
CA GLY A 26 -5.61 11.10 3.55
C GLY A 26 -6.25 12.47 3.31
N LYS A 27 -7.43 12.52 2.68
CA LYS A 27 -8.16 13.78 2.46
C LYS A 27 -8.49 14.51 3.76
N LYS A 28 -8.96 13.79 4.79
CA LYS A 28 -9.24 14.38 6.12
C LYS A 28 -7.99 14.92 6.80
N LEU A 29 -6.83 14.33 6.52
CA LEU A 29 -5.53 14.73 7.05
C LEU A 29 -4.82 15.80 6.19
N GLY A 30 -5.46 16.26 5.10
CA GLY A 30 -4.94 17.32 4.22
C GLY A 30 -4.05 16.84 3.07
N PHE A 31 -3.95 15.52 2.83
CA PHE A 31 -3.23 14.98 1.68
C PHE A 31 -4.04 15.11 0.39
N LYS A 32 -3.33 15.38 -0.70
CA LYS A 32 -3.84 15.39 -2.07
C LYS A 32 -3.85 13.97 -2.63
N GLU A 33 -4.74 13.70 -3.57
CA GLU A 33 -4.88 12.37 -4.17
C GLU A 33 -3.58 11.87 -4.82
N GLU A 34 -2.83 12.75 -5.49
CA GLU A 34 -1.55 12.41 -6.11
C GLU A 34 -0.51 11.90 -5.10
N GLN A 35 -0.52 12.39 -3.85
CA GLN A 35 0.38 11.91 -2.80
C GLN A 35 0.02 10.48 -2.33
N LEU A 36 -1.21 10.03 -2.58
CA LEU A 36 -1.74 8.73 -2.12
C LEU A 36 -1.72 7.67 -3.21
N LYS A 37 -1.84 8.09 -4.47
CA LYS A 37 -2.14 7.23 -5.62
C LYS A 37 -1.12 6.11 -5.83
N THR A 38 0.17 6.40 -5.69
CA THR A 38 1.23 5.39 -5.86
C THR A 38 1.08 4.25 -4.85
N GLY A 39 0.89 4.57 -3.56
CA GLY A 39 0.70 3.58 -2.49
C GLY A 39 -0.70 2.96 -2.42
N TRP A 40 -1.66 3.45 -3.20
CA TRP A 40 -3.04 2.97 -3.22
C TRP A 40 -3.18 1.74 -4.14
N LEU A 41 -3.02 0.54 -3.55
CA LEU A 41 -2.97 -0.75 -4.26
C LEU A 41 -4.22 -1.61 -4.10
N VAL A 42 -5.03 -1.35 -3.09
CA VAL A 42 -6.16 -2.19 -2.69
C VAL A 42 -7.20 -2.43 -3.80
N ASN A 43 -7.27 -1.54 -4.79
CA ASN A 43 -8.16 -1.65 -5.94
C ASN A 43 -7.84 -2.84 -6.86
N THR A 44 -6.61 -3.35 -6.82
CA THR A 44 -6.14 -4.47 -7.65
C THR A 44 -5.60 -5.63 -6.80
N MET A 45 -5.03 -5.33 -5.64
CA MET A 45 -4.44 -6.30 -4.72
C MET A 45 -5.42 -6.86 -3.69
N GLY A 46 -6.48 -6.12 -3.35
CA GLY A 46 -7.31 -6.40 -2.17
C GLY A 46 -6.61 -6.04 -0.85
N ASN A 47 -7.24 -6.40 0.27
CA ASN A 47 -6.71 -6.12 1.62
C ASN A 47 -5.82 -7.27 2.11
N THR A 48 -4.51 -7.04 2.18
CA THR A 48 -3.49 -7.98 2.66
C THR A 48 -3.21 -7.84 4.17
N TYR A 49 -4.12 -7.21 4.93
CA TYR A 49 -4.04 -7.05 6.39
C TYR A 49 -2.72 -6.38 6.80
N SER A 50 -1.86 -7.07 7.56
CA SER A 50 -0.57 -6.56 8.01
C SER A 50 0.37 -6.21 6.85
N GLY A 51 0.17 -6.81 5.67
CA GLY A 51 0.89 -6.46 4.44
C GLY A 51 0.35 -5.21 3.73
N SER A 52 -0.81 -4.67 4.11
CA SER A 52 -1.50 -3.61 3.35
C SER A 52 -0.65 -2.34 3.18
N SER A 53 -0.26 -1.72 4.30
CA SER A 53 0.59 -0.51 4.28
C SER A 53 2.04 -0.77 3.85
N PRO A 54 2.71 -1.87 4.26
CA PRO A 54 4.05 -2.18 3.75
C PRO A 54 4.12 -2.36 2.23
N THR A 55 3.16 -3.05 1.61
CA THR A 55 3.18 -3.22 0.15
C THR A 55 2.92 -1.89 -0.56
N GLY A 56 2.06 -1.03 -0.02
CA GLY A 56 1.89 0.34 -0.54
C GLY A 56 3.14 1.20 -0.39
N LEU A 57 3.91 1.05 0.71
CA LEU A 57 5.22 1.69 0.84
C LEU A 57 6.23 1.15 -0.18
N ALA A 58 6.27 -0.16 -0.42
CA ALA A 58 7.14 -0.73 -1.44
C ALA A 58 6.85 -0.14 -2.83
N ALA A 59 5.57 0.01 -3.20
CA ALA A 59 5.18 0.67 -4.45
C ALA A 59 5.63 2.15 -4.50
N ILE A 60 5.59 2.86 -3.37
CA ILE A 60 6.14 4.23 -3.29
C ILE A 60 7.66 4.22 -3.49
N LEU A 61 8.37 3.29 -2.86
CA LEU A 61 9.82 3.18 -2.96
C LEU A 61 10.29 2.81 -4.38
N ASP A 62 9.44 2.17 -5.20
CA ASP A 62 9.73 1.93 -6.62
C ASP A 62 9.79 3.23 -7.46
N GLU A 63 9.11 4.29 -7.03
CA GLU A 63 8.95 5.54 -7.80
C GLU A 63 9.57 6.78 -7.11
N ALA A 64 9.78 6.73 -5.80
CA ALA A 64 10.26 7.86 -5.01
C ALA A 64 11.67 8.29 -5.42
N LYS A 65 11.94 9.59 -5.25
CA LYS A 65 13.22 10.23 -5.56
C LYS A 65 14.00 10.49 -4.28
N PRO A 66 15.33 10.65 -4.38
CA PRO A 66 16.12 11.07 -3.23
C PRO A 66 15.57 12.35 -2.58
N ASN A 67 15.58 12.37 -1.26
CA ASN A 67 15.00 13.42 -0.40
C ASN A 67 13.48 13.48 -0.29
N ASP A 68 12.72 12.68 -1.04
CA ASP A 68 11.28 12.60 -0.86
C ASP A 68 10.93 12.18 0.57
N LEU A 69 10.02 12.92 1.19
CA LEU A 69 9.43 12.57 2.48
C LEU A 69 8.19 11.69 2.26
N ILE A 70 8.12 10.57 2.98
CA ILE A 70 7.06 9.58 2.87
C ILE A 70 6.44 9.37 4.24
N LEU A 71 5.12 9.47 4.34
CA LEU A 71 4.37 9.07 5.52
C LEU A 71 3.80 7.66 5.32
N LEU A 72 4.12 6.73 6.23
CA LEU A 72 3.36 5.49 6.37
C LEU A 72 2.54 5.57 7.66
N THR A 73 1.27 5.15 7.61
CA THR A 73 0.45 4.93 8.80
C THR A 73 -0.35 3.64 8.68
N SER A 74 -0.02 2.66 9.52
CA SER A 74 -0.71 1.36 9.60
C SER A 74 -1.97 1.46 10.46
N PHE A 75 -2.81 0.42 10.45
CA PHE A 75 -3.92 0.28 11.39
C PHE A 75 -4.17 -1.21 11.66
N GLY A 76 -4.37 -1.56 12.92
CA GLY A 76 -4.80 -2.89 13.36
C GLY A 76 -6.03 -2.78 14.26
N SER A 77 -7.05 -3.59 13.98
CA SER A 77 -8.27 -3.64 14.79
C SER A 77 -7.97 -4.16 16.21
N GLY A 78 -8.58 -3.53 17.23
CA GLY A 78 -8.29 -3.80 18.65
C GLY A 78 -8.31 -2.59 19.60
N ALA A 79 -7.75 -1.41 19.31
CA ALA A 79 -7.16 -0.89 18.08
C ALA A 79 -5.82 -0.17 18.30
N GLY A 80 -4.99 -0.15 17.26
CA GLY A 80 -3.69 0.51 17.25
C GLY A 80 -3.30 1.00 15.85
N SER A 81 -2.40 1.97 15.80
CA SER A 81 -1.88 2.54 14.57
C SER A 81 -0.44 2.98 14.78
N ASP A 82 0.43 2.65 13.84
CA ASP A 82 1.83 3.03 13.85
C ASP A 82 2.13 3.95 12.68
N SER A 83 2.77 5.10 12.97
CA SER A 83 3.14 6.09 11.96
C SER A 83 4.64 6.26 11.87
N PHE A 84 5.15 6.30 10.65
CA PHE A 84 6.56 6.48 10.32
C PHE A 84 6.74 7.61 9.33
N VAL A 85 7.70 8.49 9.60
CA VAL A 85 8.19 9.47 8.63
C VAL A 85 9.52 8.94 8.10
N LEU A 86 9.56 8.70 6.80
CA LEU A 86 10.73 8.19 6.09
C LEU A 86 11.23 9.27 5.13
N LYS A 87 12.56 9.35 4.96
CA LYS A 87 13.18 10.19 3.95
C LYS A 87 13.96 9.29 2.99
N ALA A 88 13.62 9.35 1.70
CA ALA A 88 14.37 8.62 0.68
C ALA A 88 15.81 9.13 0.60
N THR A 89 16.75 8.22 0.41
CA THR A 89 18.19 8.53 0.36
C THR A 89 18.70 8.50 -1.07
N ASP A 90 19.89 9.04 -1.29
CA ASP A 90 20.55 9.03 -2.61
C ASP A 90 20.89 7.62 -3.11
N ARG A 91 20.90 6.61 -2.23
CA ARG A 91 21.08 5.20 -2.59
C ARG A 91 19.84 4.58 -3.25
N LEU A 92 18.66 5.20 -3.11
CA LEU A 92 17.41 4.59 -3.58
C LEU A 92 17.44 4.23 -5.10
N PRO A 93 17.92 5.09 -6.01
CA PRO A 93 18.01 4.76 -7.43
C PRO A 93 18.95 3.59 -7.76
N GLU A 94 19.96 3.33 -6.92
CA GLU A 94 20.90 2.20 -7.13
C GLU A 94 20.24 0.84 -6.89
N VAL A 95 19.18 0.80 -6.09
CA VAL A 95 18.47 -0.44 -5.73
C VAL A 95 17.12 -0.58 -6.41
N GLN A 96 16.53 0.52 -6.89
CA GLN A 96 15.36 0.48 -7.77
C GLN A 96 15.68 -0.34 -9.02
N GLY A 97 14.76 -1.23 -9.41
CA GLY A 97 14.92 -2.09 -10.59
C GLY A 97 15.78 -3.33 -10.41
N LEU A 98 16.44 -3.55 -9.26
CA LEU A 98 17.10 -4.83 -8.95
C LEU A 98 16.11 -5.98 -8.71
N ALA A 99 14.83 -5.67 -8.51
CA ALA A 99 13.72 -6.60 -8.42
C ALA A 99 12.52 -6.04 -9.19
N PRO A 100 11.53 -6.89 -9.56
CA PRO A 100 10.28 -6.42 -10.15
C PRO A 100 9.57 -5.40 -9.23
N THR A 101 9.06 -4.33 -9.83
CA THR A 101 8.28 -3.33 -9.09
C THR A 101 6.95 -3.92 -8.64
N VAL A 102 6.37 -3.40 -7.55
CA VAL A 102 5.07 -3.82 -7.05
C VAL A 102 3.99 -3.73 -8.12
N ARG A 103 3.96 -2.65 -8.89
CA ARG A 103 3.02 -2.48 -10.01
C ARG A 103 3.25 -3.53 -11.09
N SER A 104 4.50 -3.80 -11.48
CA SER A 104 4.78 -4.84 -12.48
C SER A 104 4.35 -6.24 -12.02
N MET A 105 4.47 -6.56 -10.73
CA MET A 105 4.01 -7.83 -10.17
C MET A 105 2.48 -7.92 -10.18
N LEU A 106 1.79 -6.83 -9.82
CA LEU A 106 0.33 -6.78 -9.86
C LEU A 106 -0.20 -6.84 -11.29
N ASP A 107 0.44 -6.17 -12.24
CA ASP A 107 0.03 -6.10 -13.66
C ASP A 107 0.58 -7.25 -14.51
N GLY A 108 1.43 -8.10 -13.94
CA GLY A 108 1.96 -9.31 -14.56
C GLY A 108 0.88 -10.35 -14.88
N PRO A 109 1.27 -11.57 -15.31
CA PRO A 109 0.30 -12.59 -15.70
C PRO A 109 -0.63 -12.94 -14.53
N ARG A 110 -1.92 -12.68 -14.73
CA ARG A 110 -3.00 -13.00 -13.78
C ARG A 110 -3.72 -14.25 -14.23
N GLN A 111 -3.95 -15.18 -13.32
CA GLN A 111 -4.90 -16.27 -13.52
C GLN A 111 -6.22 -15.91 -12.83
N TYR A 112 -7.22 -15.55 -13.63
CA TYR A 112 -8.56 -15.32 -13.11
C TYR A 112 -9.20 -16.65 -12.76
N LEU A 113 -9.88 -16.68 -11.61
CA LEU A 113 -10.58 -17.85 -11.11
C LEU A 113 -12.07 -17.56 -11.09
N THR A 114 -12.86 -18.57 -11.42
CA THR A 114 -14.28 -18.60 -11.04
C THR A 114 -14.41 -18.64 -9.52
N TYR A 115 -15.59 -18.29 -9.00
CA TYR A 115 -15.83 -18.36 -7.56
C TYR A 115 -15.68 -19.79 -7.01
N GLY A 116 -16.05 -20.82 -7.79
CA GLY A 116 -15.88 -22.22 -7.40
C GLY A 116 -14.42 -22.63 -7.26
N GLU A 117 -13.57 -22.24 -8.21
CA GLU A 117 -12.12 -22.49 -8.13
C GLU A 117 -11.48 -21.75 -6.97
N TYR A 118 -11.84 -20.48 -6.76
CA TYR A 118 -11.41 -19.70 -5.60
C TYR A 118 -11.81 -20.39 -4.29
N ALA A 119 -13.09 -20.77 -4.15
CA ALA A 119 -13.60 -21.42 -2.94
C ALA A 119 -12.90 -22.75 -2.68
N LYS A 120 -12.61 -23.53 -3.72
CA LYS A 120 -11.79 -24.74 -3.64
C LYS A 120 -10.38 -24.44 -3.14
N PHE A 121 -9.66 -23.51 -3.76
CA PHE A 121 -8.28 -23.16 -3.38
C PHE A 121 -8.16 -22.53 -1.99
N ARG A 122 -9.24 -21.90 -1.51
CA ARG A 122 -9.32 -21.33 -0.15
C ARG A 122 -9.94 -22.27 0.87
N GLU A 123 -10.20 -23.53 0.50
CA GLU A 123 -10.77 -24.57 1.37
C GLU A 123 -12.09 -24.13 2.03
N LYS A 124 -12.92 -23.40 1.27
CA LYS A 124 -14.23 -22.90 1.72
C LYS A 124 -15.39 -23.87 1.42
N ILE A 125 -15.14 -24.95 0.68
CA ILE A 125 -16.15 -25.94 0.32
C ILE A 125 -16.17 -27.00 1.42
N ILE A 126 -17.24 -27.03 2.19
CA ILE A 126 -17.50 -28.11 3.15
C ILE A 126 -18.15 -29.24 2.36
N VAL A 127 -17.46 -30.36 2.23
CA VAL A 127 -18.03 -31.59 1.69
C VAL A 127 -18.62 -32.39 2.84
N ASN A 128 -19.82 -32.94 2.64
CA ASN A 128 -20.34 -33.94 3.55
C ASN A 128 -19.59 -35.25 3.32
N ASP A 129 -19.51 -36.09 4.36
CA ASP A 129 -19.09 -37.49 4.23
C ASP A 129 -20.05 -38.29 3.35
#